data_AF-A0A5P9XUT0-F1
#
_entry.id   AF-A0A5P9XUT0-F1
#
_cell.length_a   1.000
_cell.length_b   1.000
_cell.length_c   1.000
_cell.angle_alpha   90.00
_cell.angle_beta   90.00
_cell.angle_gamma   90.00
#
_symmetry.space_group_name_H-M   'P 1'
#
loop_
_entity.id
_entity.type
_entity.pdbx_description
1 polymer ?
#
loop_
_entity_poly.entity_id
_entity_poly.type
_entity_poly.pdbx_seq_one_letter_code
_entity_poly.pdbx_strand_id
1 'polypeptide(L)'
;MKTSIKLSPVAIAIAALVAAPMAFAQVTPATGASVANAQQSYINGQNSYYNSSNDASMLGNAGMGSKGNVGVNIATGNQNQQSNAGSLAANGKTHATSTAAVSATQAQSSNYAIQMSNGSNNVTMSDNALSSASGNIGANMTSGIFNQQQNNLAVSSAKRAVSSAATTGTNQNVGQSSSTSVDNYGNEGNANNTAIGGSALSKTAGNIGVNQAAGISNQQSNSMALASVSHKTMKSDASTNTAQGQELNQAYQYNGGANAVDLTDHALAGAAGNIGVNMASGSFNQQQNSTSIASANKAGMVDSATHTHQNMALESNISSMNYGSVVGGSNETGLYGNVLSGATGNIGLNEAAGLNNQQSNSLAIATGTKSYSAVATAGTSQSMGLISSSQDPEMLGDWGWSWGWYYSGQNNAAGIGSNALQGAAGNIGVNLASGASNQQGNSTALSYVSKGKSDSLASATAAANQLSVGNMSSDTYTTDSSFINGNAAQNAKGNIGINVATGVQNQQQNGLALVSVASNHAMATASAPVSQMAYANLGGTVASTYASSVSGNALQNASGNIGLNVAAGNGNQQSNTMAIASAQ
;
A
#
# COMPACT_ATOMS: atom_id res chain seq x y z
N MET A 1 -17.60 36.71 -14.51
CA MET A 1 -18.02 35.46 -13.83
C MET A 1 -16.93 35.08 -12.83
N LYS A 2 -17.23 35.09 -11.53
CA LYS A 2 -16.29 34.54 -10.54
C LYS A 2 -16.35 33.02 -10.67
N THR A 3 -15.39 32.42 -11.39
CA THR A 3 -15.20 30.98 -11.41
C THR A 3 -14.73 30.54 -10.03
N SER A 4 -15.67 30.27 -9.12
CA SER A 4 -15.36 29.60 -7.86
C SER A 4 -14.99 28.16 -8.19
N ILE A 5 -13.71 27.89 -8.45
CA ILE A 5 -13.18 26.53 -8.41
C ILE A 5 -13.37 26.08 -6.95
N LYS A 6 -14.41 25.27 -6.69
CA LYS A 6 -14.64 24.67 -5.38
C LYS A 6 -13.50 23.69 -5.13
N LEU A 7 -12.45 24.16 -4.42
CA LEU A 7 -11.31 23.39 -3.91
C LEU A 7 -11.74 22.38 -2.81
N SER A 8 -12.94 21.78 -2.89
CA SER A 8 -13.45 20.90 -1.85
C SER A 8 -12.53 19.70 -1.55
N PRO A 9 -11.83 19.07 -2.52
CA PRO A 9 -10.92 17.97 -2.22
C PRO A 9 -9.70 18.42 -1.38
N VAL A 10 -9.12 19.58 -1.67
CA VAL A 10 -8.01 20.18 -0.90
C VAL A 10 -8.48 20.55 0.51
N ALA A 11 -9.65 21.17 0.63
CA ALA A 11 -10.23 21.53 1.92
C ALA A 11 -10.57 20.31 2.79
N ILE A 12 -11.05 19.22 2.18
CA ILE A 12 -11.34 17.94 2.87
C ILE A 12 -10.03 17.26 3.32
N ALA A 13 -9.01 17.19 2.46
CA ALA A 13 -7.68 16.65 2.79
C ALA A 13 -6.97 17.45 3.90
N ILE A 14 -7.14 18.78 3.93
CA ILE A 14 -6.60 19.66 4.99
C ILE A 14 -7.45 19.61 6.27
N ALA A 15 -8.77 19.42 6.19
CA ALA A 15 -9.59 19.22 7.38
C ALA A 15 -9.19 17.94 8.12
N ALA A 16 -8.80 16.90 7.39
CA ALA A 16 -8.24 15.66 7.95
C ALA A 16 -6.91 15.84 8.69
N LEU A 17 -6.05 16.76 8.23
CA LEU A 17 -4.82 17.16 8.93
C LEU A 17 -5.11 17.75 10.31
N VAL A 18 -6.18 18.56 10.44
CA VAL A 18 -6.57 19.22 11.70
C VAL A 18 -7.27 18.25 12.67
N ALA A 19 -7.79 17.12 12.16
CA ALA A 19 -8.56 16.15 12.93
C ALA A 19 -7.72 15.12 13.70
N ALA A 20 -6.40 15.02 13.48
CA ALA A 20 -5.54 14.08 14.21
C ALA A 20 -5.12 14.66 15.58
N PRO A 21 -5.63 14.17 16.72
CA PRO A 21 -5.12 14.55 18.03
C PRO A 21 -3.69 14.04 18.20
N MET A 22 -2.71 14.95 18.20
CA MET A 22 -1.33 14.62 18.54
C MET A 22 -1.14 14.56 20.05
N ALA A 23 -0.78 13.40 20.59
CA ALA A 23 -0.37 13.27 21.99
C ALA A 23 1.09 13.73 22.16
N PHE A 24 1.38 14.54 23.18
CA PHE A 24 2.71 15.14 23.38
C PHE A 24 3.29 14.81 24.75
N ALA A 25 4.56 14.40 24.79
CA ALA A 25 5.38 14.45 25.99
C ALA A 25 5.99 15.86 26.12
N GLN A 26 5.71 16.58 27.21
CA GLN A 26 6.28 17.91 27.45
C GLN A 26 7.75 17.76 27.90
N VAL A 27 8.72 18.15 27.06
CA VAL A 27 10.16 18.09 27.40
C VAL A 27 10.88 19.44 27.15
N THR A 28 11.94 19.67 27.94
CA THR A 28 12.85 20.84 28.12
C THR A 28 13.79 21.10 26.89
N PRO A 29 14.68 22.13 26.86
CA PRO A 29 15.22 22.70 25.61
C PRO A 29 16.02 21.71 24.74
N ALA A 30 15.78 21.74 23.42
CA ALA A 30 16.24 20.79 22.38
C ALA A 30 15.70 19.37 22.57
N THR A 31 14.46 19.14 22.13
CA THR A 31 13.79 17.85 22.27
C THR A 31 13.99 17.00 21.02
N GLY A 32 14.84 15.98 21.14
CA GLY A 32 14.97 14.89 20.18
C GLY A 32 14.41 13.59 20.76
N ALA A 33 13.53 12.91 20.04
CA ALA A 33 13.16 11.53 20.32
C ALA A 33 13.65 10.67 19.16
N SER A 34 14.33 9.56 19.46
CA SER A 34 14.76 8.59 18.45
C SER A 34 14.42 7.17 18.91
N VAL A 35 13.95 6.37 17.97
CA VAL A 35 13.80 4.92 18.14
C VAL A 35 14.59 4.24 17.05
N ALA A 36 15.48 3.34 17.44
CA ALA A 36 16.14 2.41 16.54
C ALA A 36 15.60 1.01 16.84
N ASN A 37 15.02 0.36 15.84
CA ASN A 37 14.59 -1.03 15.93
C ASN A 37 15.31 -1.86 14.87
N ALA A 38 15.89 -2.98 15.26
CA ALA A 38 16.56 -3.88 14.33
C ALA A 38 16.17 -5.31 14.68
N GLN A 39 15.60 -6.02 13.71
CA GLN A 39 15.32 -7.44 13.78
C GLN A 39 16.08 -8.14 12.66
N GLN A 40 16.67 -9.28 12.98
CA GLN A 40 17.50 -10.04 12.06
C GLN A 40 17.14 -11.52 12.19
N SER A 41 17.01 -12.20 11.05
CA SER A 41 16.78 -13.63 10.96
C SER A 41 17.74 -14.21 9.93
N TYR A 42 18.71 -15.00 10.37
CA TYR A 42 19.75 -15.56 9.52
C TYR A 42 19.83 -17.07 9.70
N ILE A 43 19.87 -17.81 8.58
CA ILE A 43 20.13 -19.26 8.57
C ILE A 43 19.10 -20.03 9.42
N ASN A 44 17.87 -19.54 9.49
CA ASN A 44 16.77 -20.21 10.17
C ASN A 44 16.10 -21.19 9.23
N GLY A 45 16.00 -22.45 9.63
CA GLY A 45 15.22 -23.47 8.95
C GLY A 45 13.90 -23.72 9.69
N GLN A 46 12.78 -23.70 8.98
CA GLN A 46 11.49 -24.10 9.54
C GLN A 46 10.80 -25.12 8.63
N ASN A 47 10.35 -26.21 9.24
CA ASN A 47 9.62 -27.28 8.58
C ASN A 47 8.27 -27.45 9.30
N SER A 48 7.18 -27.21 8.57
CA SER A 48 5.82 -27.43 9.06
C SER A 48 5.15 -28.47 8.19
N TYR A 49 4.87 -29.64 8.78
CA TYR A 49 4.20 -30.76 8.13
C TYR A 49 2.95 -31.13 8.93
N TYR A 50 1.80 -31.29 8.28
CA TYR A 50 0.57 -31.78 8.92
C TYR A 50 0.14 -31.01 10.18
N ASN A 51 0.46 -29.72 10.26
CA ASN A 51 0.17 -28.90 11.44
C ASN A 51 -1.30 -28.47 11.48
N SER A 52 -1.81 -28.15 12.67
CA SER A 52 -3.15 -27.59 12.85
C SER A 52 -3.28 -26.18 12.25
N SER A 53 -4.52 -25.75 11.95
CA SER A 53 -4.81 -24.38 11.53
C SER A 53 -4.32 -23.35 12.54
N ASN A 54 -3.79 -22.22 12.05
CA ASN A 54 -3.36 -21.09 12.86
C ASN A 54 -4.34 -19.94 12.67
N ASP A 55 -4.98 -19.51 13.76
CA ASP A 55 -5.92 -18.39 13.74
C ASP A 55 -5.42 -17.26 14.65
N ALA A 56 -5.29 -16.05 14.10
CA ALA A 56 -5.02 -14.84 14.89
C ALA A 56 -6.08 -13.79 14.56
N SER A 57 -6.71 -13.22 15.59
CA SER A 57 -7.83 -12.31 15.37
C SER A 57 -7.87 -11.11 16.32
N MET A 58 -8.47 -10.02 15.82
CA MET A 58 -8.88 -8.85 16.59
C MET A 58 -10.37 -8.61 16.35
N LEU A 59 -11.19 -8.97 17.33
CA LEU A 59 -12.66 -9.01 17.21
C LEU A 59 -13.34 -8.08 18.21
N GLY A 60 -14.67 -8.00 18.13
CA GLY A 60 -15.51 -7.20 19.01
C GLY A 60 -15.13 -5.72 18.99
N ASN A 61 -14.92 -5.14 20.17
CA ASN A 61 -14.63 -3.71 20.35
C ASN A 61 -13.16 -3.45 20.73
N ALA A 62 -12.23 -4.39 20.43
CA ALA A 62 -10.86 -4.41 20.97
C ALA A 62 -10.09 -3.07 20.87
N GLY A 63 -10.33 -2.28 19.81
CA GLY A 63 -9.73 -0.95 19.61
C GLY A 63 -10.73 0.13 19.24
N MET A 64 -12.02 -0.08 19.47
CA MET A 64 -13.06 0.89 19.10
C MET A 64 -12.79 2.25 19.76
N GLY A 65 -12.80 3.32 18.98
CA GLY A 65 -12.67 4.69 19.46
C GLY A 65 -11.29 5.07 19.98
N SER A 66 -10.26 4.22 19.80
CA SER A 66 -8.88 4.53 20.19
C SER A 66 -8.39 5.82 19.55
N LYS A 67 -7.61 6.64 20.28
CA LYS A 67 -7.13 7.94 19.80
C LYS A 67 -5.62 8.06 19.89
N GLY A 68 -5.02 8.80 18.96
CA GLY A 68 -3.59 9.05 18.92
C GLY A 68 -2.90 8.11 17.94
N ASN A 69 -1.87 7.40 18.38
CA ASN A 69 -1.05 6.55 17.53
C ASN A 69 -1.36 5.09 17.81
N VAL A 70 -1.96 4.40 16.85
CA VAL A 70 -2.40 3.01 16.97
C VAL A 70 -1.64 2.18 15.94
N GLY A 71 -0.83 1.22 16.41
CA GLY A 71 -0.14 0.25 15.57
C GLY A 71 -0.62 -1.16 15.90
N VAL A 72 -1.12 -1.87 14.90
CA VAL A 72 -1.59 -3.27 15.02
C VAL A 72 -0.83 -4.11 14.00
N ASN A 73 -0.29 -5.24 14.47
CA ASN A 73 0.25 -6.29 13.62
C ASN A 73 -0.45 -7.59 14.00
N ILE A 74 -1.02 -8.30 13.05
CA ILE A 74 -1.61 -9.63 13.24
C ILE A 74 -0.95 -10.56 12.22
N ALA A 75 -0.41 -11.69 12.66
CA ALA A 75 0.21 -12.63 11.73
C ALA A 75 0.00 -14.09 12.16
N THR A 76 -0.12 -14.96 11.18
CA THR A 76 -0.16 -16.42 11.32
C THR A 76 0.81 -17.08 10.33
N GLY A 77 1.10 -18.37 10.55
CA GLY A 77 2.06 -19.11 9.74
C GLY A 77 3.50 -18.98 10.24
N ASN A 78 4.46 -19.07 9.33
CA ASN A 78 5.85 -19.39 9.64
C ASN A 78 6.77 -18.17 9.60
N GLN A 79 7.67 -18.08 10.59
CA GLN A 79 8.70 -17.04 10.72
C GLN A 79 8.16 -15.59 10.60
N ASN A 80 7.27 -15.23 11.52
CA ASN A 80 6.69 -13.88 11.61
C ASN A 80 7.64 -12.92 12.36
N GLN A 81 8.04 -11.82 11.72
CA GLN A 81 8.76 -10.71 12.33
C GLN A 81 7.89 -9.46 12.32
N GLN A 82 7.52 -8.99 13.51
CA GLN A 82 6.62 -7.86 13.68
C GLN A 82 7.30 -6.75 14.49
N SER A 83 7.15 -5.50 14.05
CA SER A 83 7.66 -4.31 14.75
C SER A 83 6.61 -3.20 14.72
N ASN A 84 6.44 -2.52 15.86
CA ASN A 84 5.76 -1.23 15.96
C ASN A 84 6.72 -0.25 16.62
N ALA A 85 7.30 0.68 15.85
CA ALA A 85 8.26 1.68 16.35
C ALA A 85 7.67 3.09 16.26
N GLY A 86 7.60 3.78 17.39
CA GLY A 86 6.99 5.13 17.49
C GLY A 86 7.91 6.12 18.19
N SER A 87 8.20 7.25 17.56
CA SER A 87 8.95 8.37 18.13
C SER A 87 8.11 9.63 18.15
N LEU A 88 7.92 10.21 19.34
CA LEU A 88 7.10 11.41 19.55
C LEU A 88 7.94 12.49 20.23
N ALA A 89 8.09 13.64 19.58
CA ALA A 89 8.78 14.81 20.12
C ALA A 89 7.87 16.03 20.15
N ALA A 90 7.90 16.77 21.25
CA ALA A 90 7.19 18.04 21.36
C ALA A 90 8.10 19.14 21.95
N ASN A 91 8.04 20.35 21.41
CA ASN A 91 8.70 21.52 22.00
C ASN A 91 7.72 22.69 22.19
N GLY A 92 7.35 22.96 23.44
CA GLY A 92 6.39 23.99 23.79
C GLY A 92 6.97 25.38 24.10
N LYS A 93 8.25 25.50 24.46
CA LYS A 93 8.74 26.65 25.25
C LYS A 93 10.04 27.30 24.76
N THR A 94 10.90 26.59 24.02
CA THR A 94 12.26 27.07 23.71
C THR A 94 12.44 27.35 22.21
N HIS A 95 13.36 28.26 21.87
CA HIS A 95 13.81 28.48 20.48
C HIS A 95 14.80 27.38 20.05
N ALA A 96 14.41 26.11 20.18
CA ALA A 96 15.24 24.97 19.80
C ALA A 96 14.45 24.04 18.87
N THR A 97 15.11 23.29 18.00
CA THR A 97 14.47 22.31 17.11
C THR A 97 13.79 21.19 17.91
N SER A 98 12.63 20.73 17.45
CA SER A 98 12.03 19.47 17.88
C SER A 98 12.25 18.42 16.80
N THR A 99 12.78 17.25 17.16
CA THR A 99 13.07 16.17 16.21
C THR A 99 12.48 14.86 16.70
N ALA A 100 11.71 14.17 15.85
CA ALA A 100 11.30 12.79 16.06
C ALA A 100 11.89 11.92 14.94
N ALA A 101 12.63 10.89 15.29
CA ALA A 101 13.24 9.97 14.33
C ALA A 101 12.89 8.52 14.67
N VAL A 102 12.56 7.73 13.65
CA VAL A 102 12.51 6.26 13.73
C VAL A 102 13.44 5.70 12.67
N SER A 103 14.26 4.73 13.04
CA SER A 103 14.99 3.87 12.12
C SER A 103 14.63 2.42 12.44
N ALA A 104 14.04 1.71 11.49
CA ALA A 104 13.64 0.33 11.68
C ALA A 104 14.20 -0.54 10.56
N THR A 105 14.89 -1.61 10.93
CA THR A 105 15.49 -2.57 9.99
C THR A 105 14.96 -3.96 10.29
N GLN A 106 14.50 -4.66 9.26
CA GLN A 106 14.29 -6.11 9.30
C GLN A 106 15.13 -6.74 8.20
N ALA A 107 16.01 -7.67 8.56
CA ALA A 107 16.84 -8.37 7.62
C ALA A 107 16.62 -9.88 7.74
N GLN A 108 16.38 -10.53 6.61
CA GLN A 108 16.35 -11.97 6.48
C GLN A 108 17.43 -12.39 5.49
N SER A 109 18.28 -13.35 5.84
CA SER A 109 19.14 -13.99 4.84
C SER A 109 19.34 -15.47 5.07
N SER A 110 19.40 -16.22 3.97
CA SER A 110 19.73 -17.65 3.97
C SER A 110 18.79 -18.48 4.84
N ASN A 111 17.56 -17.99 5.05
CA ASN A 111 16.54 -18.74 5.77
C ASN A 111 15.89 -19.73 4.81
N TYR A 112 15.39 -20.84 5.33
CA TYR A 112 14.48 -21.67 4.57
C TYR A 112 13.21 -21.99 5.38
N ALA A 113 12.08 -22.05 4.69
CA ALA A 113 10.82 -22.46 5.27
C ALA A 113 10.07 -23.38 4.32
N ILE A 114 9.64 -24.53 4.83
CA ILE A 114 8.77 -25.46 4.12
C ILE A 114 7.46 -25.57 4.90
N GLN A 115 6.36 -25.39 4.19
CA GLN A 115 5.00 -25.58 4.67
C GLN A 115 4.34 -26.63 3.78
N MET A 116 4.07 -27.81 4.32
CA MET A 116 3.43 -28.92 3.60
C MET A 116 2.21 -29.42 4.36
N SER A 117 1.07 -29.50 3.67
CA SER A 117 -0.14 -30.17 4.18
C SER A 117 -0.61 -29.66 5.54
N ASN A 118 -0.46 -28.36 5.80
CA ASN A 118 -0.86 -27.75 7.08
C ASN A 118 -2.30 -27.22 7.01
N GLY A 119 -2.95 -27.10 8.17
CA GLY A 119 -4.21 -26.40 8.30
C GLY A 119 -4.07 -24.90 7.96
N SER A 120 -5.20 -24.26 7.67
CA SER A 120 -5.26 -22.88 7.18
C SER A 120 -4.62 -21.88 8.15
N ASN A 121 -3.98 -20.85 7.61
CA ASN A 121 -3.48 -19.70 8.36
C ASN A 121 -4.46 -18.55 8.17
N ASN A 122 -5.27 -18.24 9.17
CA ASN A 122 -6.26 -17.18 9.08
C ASN A 122 -5.89 -15.99 9.98
N VAL A 123 -5.94 -14.80 9.39
CA VAL A 123 -5.88 -13.54 10.10
C VAL A 123 -7.19 -12.80 9.92
N THR A 124 -7.81 -12.34 11.01
CA THR A 124 -9.10 -11.66 10.95
C THR A 124 -9.16 -10.42 11.83
N MET A 125 -9.60 -9.30 11.27
CA MET A 125 -10.05 -8.13 12.02
C MET A 125 -11.51 -7.83 11.68
N SER A 126 -12.42 -7.91 12.64
CA SER A 126 -13.86 -7.80 12.34
C SER A 126 -14.64 -7.08 13.45
N ASP A 127 -15.97 -7.18 13.39
CA ASP A 127 -16.92 -6.51 14.28
C ASP A 127 -16.69 -5.00 14.30
N ASN A 128 -16.30 -4.41 15.43
CA ASN A 128 -16.00 -3.00 15.54
C ASN A 128 -14.54 -2.73 15.89
N ALA A 129 -13.64 -3.67 15.55
CA ALA A 129 -12.21 -3.49 15.78
C ALA A 129 -11.75 -2.17 15.12
N LEU A 130 -11.18 -1.28 15.93
CA LEU A 130 -10.76 0.06 15.50
C LEU A 130 -11.86 0.96 14.92
N SER A 131 -13.14 0.59 14.99
CA SER A 131 -14.22 1.46 14.54
C SER A 131 -14.18 2.79 15.28
N SER A 132 -14.35 3.91 14.58
CA SER A 132 -14.26 5.28 15.10
C SER A 132 -12.91 5.65 15.75
N ALA A 133 -11.84 4.87 15.55
CA ALA A 133 -10.51 5.25 16.00
C ALA A 133 -10.02 6.51 15.25
N SER A 134 -9.17 7.33 15.88
CA SER A 134 -8.71 8.60 15.29
C SER A 134 -7.24 8.92 15.57
N GLY A 135 -6.53 9.49 14.60
CA GLY A 135 -5.14 9.89 14.71
C GLY A 135 -4.28 9.21 13.63
N ASN A 136 -3.20 8.55 14.02
CA ASN A 136 -2.32 7.79 13.14
C ASN A 136 -2.53 6.30 13.38
N ILE A 137 -3.14 5.60 12.44
CA ILE A 137 -3.53 4.19 12.54
C ILE A 137 -2.75 3.41 11.49
N GLY A 138 -1.93 2.46 11.92
CA GLY A 138 -1.25 1.48 11.07
C GLY A 138 -1.68 0.07 11.43
N ALA A 139 -2.23 -0.68 10.48
CA ALA A 139 -2.61 -2.07 10.65
C ALA A 139 -1.91 -2.92 9.58
N ASN A 140 -1.07 -3.86 10.00
CA ASN A 140 -0.52 -4.88 9.12
C ASN A 140 -1.12 -6.23 9.49
N MET A 141 -1.54 -6.98 8.48
CA MET A 141 -2.13 -8.30 8.66
C MET A 141 -1.56 -9.25 7.61
N THR A 142 -1.10 -10.43 8.05
CA THR A 142 -0.47 -11.37 7.14
C THR A 142 -0.63 -12.83 7.54
N SER A 143 -0.96 -13.69 6.58
CA SER A 143 -0.94 -15.14 6.73
C SER A 143 0.08 -15.78 5.77
N GLY A 144 0.78 -16.82 6.23
CA GLY A 144 1.66 -17.64 5.39
C GLY A 144 3.12 -17.67 5.84
N ILE A 145 4.08 -17.58 4.93
CA ILE A 145 5.51 -17.81 5.20
C ILE A 145 6.32 -16.51 5.11
N PHE A 146 7.29 -16.32 6.02
CA PHE A 146 8.23 -15.19 6.02
C PHE A 146 7.54 -13.82 6.04
N ASN A 147 6.69 -13.63 7.05
CA ASN A 147 5.93 -12.40 7.19
C ASN A 147 6.76 -11.36 7.95
N GLN A 148 7.14 -10.27 7.28
CA GLN A 148 7.83 -9.13 7.86
C GLN A 148 6.92 -7.90 7.88
N GLN A 149 6.51 -7.47 9.07
CA GLN A 149 5.57 -6.37 9.26
C GLN A 149 6.20 -5.25 10.10
N GLN A 150 6.13 -4.01 9.61
CA GLN A 150 6.55 -2.83 10.38
C GLN A 150 5.48 -1.73 10.37
N ASN A 151 5.19 -1.15 11.52
CA ASN A 151 4.55 0.16 11.62
C ASN A 151 5.53 1.15 12.26
N ASN A 152 6.03 2.09 11.47
CA ASN A 152 6.96 3.12 11.88
C ASN A 152 6.26 4.48 11.90
N LEU A 153 6.36 5.18 13.03
CA LEU A 153 5.74 6.48 13.21
C LEU A 153 6.69 7.47 13.86
N ALA A 154 6.95 8.59 13.19
CA ALA A 154 7.63 9.75 13.77
C ALA A 154 6.67 10.94 13.80
N VAL A 155 6.45 11.52 14.98
CA VAL A 155 5.63 12.73 15.16
C VAL A 155 6.43 13.78 15.89
N SER A 156 6.64 14.92 15.24
CA SER A 156 7.24 16.11 15.85
C SER A 156 6.25 17.26 15.85
N SER A 157 6.16 17.97 16.97
CA SER A 157 5.38 19.19 17.07
C SER A 157 6.11 20.27 17.82
N ALA A 158 5.97 21.49 17.36
CA ALA A 158 6.58 22.60 18.03
C ALA A 158 5.70 23.85 18.09
N LYS A 159 5.57 24.40 19.29
CA LYS A 159 4.81 25.63 19.53
C LYS A 159 5.66 26.88 19.39
N ARG A 160 6.92 26.90 19.84
CA ARG A 160 7.81 28.08 19.81
C ARG A 160 9.24 27.77 19.32
N ALA A 161 9.47 26.56 18.80
CA ALA A 161 10.76 26.11 18.29
C ALA A 161 11.23 26.90 17.08
N VAL A 162 12.52 26.73 16.75
CA VAL A 162 13.06 27.18 15.47
C VAL A 162 12.58 26.27 14.33
N SER A 163 12.45 24.97 14.56
CA SER A 163 11.93 24.02 13.57
C SER A 163 11.31 22.77 14.21
N SER A 164 10.51 22.03 13.44
CA SER A 164 9.99 20.70 13.77
C SER A 164 10.36 19.75 12.64
N ALA A 165 10.96 18.62 12.99
CA ALA A 165 11.44 17.61 12.05
C ALA A 165 10.94 16.22 12.46
N ALA A 166 10.30 15.50 11.54
CA ALA A 166 9.89 14.12 11.73
C ALA A 166 10.45 13.24 10.60
N THR A 167 11.18 12.19 10.95
CA THR A 167 11.79 11.29 9.96
C THR A 167 11.51 9.83 10.32
N THR A 168 11.07 9.05 9.34
CA THR A 168 11.07 7.58 9.45
C THR A 168 12.01 6.99 8.40
N GLY A 169 12.83 6.04 8.84
CA GLY A 169 13.68 5.19 8.02
C GLY A 169 13.22 3.75 8.16
N THR A 170 12.87 3.10 7.06
CA THR A 170 12.51 1.68 7.02
C THR A 170 13.44 0.98 6.07
N ASN A 171 14.02 -0.13 6.50
CA ASN A 171 14.83 -1.00 5.65
C ASN A 171 14.38 -2.45 5.84
N GLN A 172 13.82 -3.08 4.82
CA GLN A 172 13.45 -4.50 4.80
C GLN A 172 14.26 -5.19 3.71
N ASN A 173 15.14 -6.13 4.09
CA ASN A 173 15.90 -6.92 3.10
C ASN A 173 15.62 -8.40 3.32
N VAL A 174 15.34 -9.13 2.24
CA VAL A 174 15.31 -10.59 2.22
C VAL A 174 16.28 -11.08 1.16
N GLY A 175 17.27 -11.85 1.59
CA GLY A 175 18.32 -12.39 0.73
C GLY A 175 18.39 -13.91 0.77
N GLN A 176 18.71 -14.55 -0.35
CA GLN A 176 19.13 -15.96 -0.40
C GLN A 176 18.18 -16.94 0.32
N SER A 177 16.91 -16.60 0.48
CA SER A 177 15.97 -17.36 1.28
C SER A 177 15.15 -18.29 0.40
N SER A 178 14.86 -19.50 0.88
CA SER A 178 14.10 -20.50 0.13
C SER A 178 12.80 -20.82 0.83
N SER A 179 11.68 -20.68 0.14
CA SER A 179 10.35 -20.98 0.66
C SER A 179 9.68 -22.02 -0.19
N THR A 180 8.98 -22.96 0.44
CA THR A 180 8.14 -23.91 -0.28
C THR A 180 6.81 -24.05 0.45
N SER A 181 5.71 -23.84 -0.26
CA SER A 181 4.37 -24.17 0.19
C SER A 181 3.82 -25.29 -0.70
N VAL A 182 3.29 -26.35 -0.07
CA VAL A 182 2.68 -27.51 -0.76
C VAL A 182 1.37 -27.88 -0.07
N ASP A 183 0.29 -28.07 -0.84
CA ASP A 183 -0.96 -28.61 -0.30
C ASP A 183 -1.12 -30.11 -0.58
N ASN A 184 -1.94 -30.76 0.26
CA ASN A 184 -2.35 -32.15 0.09
C ASN A 184 -3.75 -32.25 -0.53
N TYR A 185 -3.97 -33.30 -1.30
CA TYR A 185 -5.25 -33.69 -1.90
C TYR A 185 -6.38 -33.83 -0.83
N GLY A 186 -7.34 -32.90 -0.81
CA GLY A 186 -8.52 -32.96 0.08
C GLY A 186 -9.16 -31.59 0.39
N ASN A 187 -10.40 -31.59 0.89
CA ASN A 187 -11.24 -30.39 1.20
C ASN A 187 -10.69 -29.43 2.30
N GLU A 188 -9.48 -29.66 2.81
CA GLU A 188 -8.87 -28.92 3.93
C GLU A 188 -7.44 -28.46 3.56
N GLY A 189 -7.31 -27.75 2.44
CA GLY A 189 -6.03 -27.23 1.92
C GLY A 189 -5.37 -26.17 2.83
N ASN A 190 -4.08 -25.93 2.61
CA ASN A 190 -3.26 -24.92 3.31
C ASN A 190 -3.60 -23.54 2.75
N ALA A 191 -4.78 -23.03 3.12
CA ALA A 191 -5.22 -21.69 2.75
C ALA A 191 -4.57 -20.64 3.65
N ASN A 192 -4.06 -19.56 3.06
CA ASN A 192 -3.67 -18.35 3.79
C ASN A 192 -4.74 -17.31 3.57
N ASN A 193 -5.49 -16.98 4.61
CA ASN A 193 -6.57 -16.01 4.51
C ASN A 193 -6.30 -14.81 5.42
N THR A 194 -6.47 -13.61 4.88
CA THR A 194 -6.35 -12.36 5.64
C THR A 194 -7.57 -11.50 5.34
N ALA A 195 -8.41 -11.26 6.35
CA ALA A 195 -9.67 -10.55 6.15
C ALA A 195 -9.87 -9.40 7.15
N ILE A 196 -10.34 -8.26 6.64
CA ILE A 196 -10.99 -7.21 7.44
C ILE A 196 -12.48 -7.18 7.08
N GLY A 197 -13.35 -7.34 8.08
CA GLY A 197 -14.80 -7.38 7.87
C GLY A 197 -15.59 -6.61 8.93
N GLY A 198 -16.90 -6.85 8.98
CA GLY A 198 -17.80 -6.16 9.88
C GLY A 198 -17.75 -4.64 9.70
N SER A 199 -17.68 -3.90 10.80
CA SER A 199 -17.46 -2.44 10.86
C SER A 199 -16.02 -2.09 11.28
N ALA A 200 -15.06 -3.00 11.09
CA ALA A 200 -13.68 -2.74 11.45
C ALA A 200 -13.14 -1.52 10.69
N LEU A 201 -12.46 -0.62 11.39
CA LEU A 201 -11.99 0.68 10.86
C LEU A 201 -13.09 1.59 10.28
N SER A 202 -14.39 1.27 10.43
CA SER A 202 -15.47 2.15 9.98
C SER A 202 -15.42 3.49 10.73
N LYS A 203 -15.67 4.60 10.03
CA LYS A 203 -15.65 5.97 10.58
C LYS A 203 -14.35 6.35 11.28
N THR A 204 -13.25 5.68 10.96
CA THR A 204 -11.93 6.08 11.43
C THR A 204 -11.52 7.41 10.83
N ALA A 205 -10.71 8.19 11.54
CA ALA A 205 -10.31 9.53 11.10
C ALA A 205 -8.80 9.82 11.27
N GLY A 206 -8.18 10.47 10.30
CA GLY A 206 -6.77 10.87 10.36
C GLY A 206 -5.93 10.20 9.29
N ASN A 207 -4.79 9.62 9.66
CA ASN A 207 -3.90 8.89 8.75
C ASN A 207 -4.03 7.39 9.01
N ILE A 208 -4.53 6.64 8.05
CA ILE A 208 -4.89 5.22 8.13
C ILE A 208 -4.06 4.48 7.08
N GLY A 209 -3.14 3.62 7.51
CA GLY A 209 -2.38 2.72 6.66
C GLY A 209 -2.75 1.27 6.96
N VAL A 210 -3.22 0.54 5.96
CA VAL A 210 -3.56 -0.88 6.05
C VAL A 210 -2.71 -1.64 5.02
N ASN A 211 -2.00 -2.67 5.47
CA ASN A 211 -1.39 -3.65 4.58
C ASN A 211 -1.94 -5.03 4.93
N GLN A 212 -2.50 -5.73 3.95
CA GLN A 212 -2.92 -7.12 4.09
C GLN A 212 -2.19 -7.98 3.06
N ALA A 213 -1.65 -9.12 3.49
CA ALA A 213 -0.99 -10.05 2.58
C ALA A 213 -1.26 -11.51 2.94
N ALA A 214 -1.29 -12.37 1.94
CA ALA A 214 -1.42 -13.81 2.12
C ALA A 214 -0.44 -14.54 1.20
N GLY A 215 0.21 -15.59 1.71
CA GLY A 215 1.11 -16.46 0.94
C GLY A 215 2.56 -16.36 1.38
N ILE A 216 3.52 -16.24 0.45
CA ILE A 216 4.95 -16.42 0.72
C ILE A 216 5.73 -15.11 0.64
N SER A 217 6.66 -14.89 1.57
CA SER A 217 7.64 -13.79 1.58
C SER A 217 6.99 -12.41 1.55
N ASN A 218 6.07 -12.20 2.48
CA ASN A 218 5.31 -10.97 2.63
C ASN A 218 6.13 -9.92 3.39
N GLN A 219 6.55 -8.84 2.73
CA GLN A 219 7.16 -7.66 3.34
C GLN A 219 6.17 -6.50 3.36
N GLN A 220 5.75 -6.06 4.54
CA GLN A 220 4.81 -4.97 4.74
C GLN A 220 5.41 -3.85 5.60
N SER A 221 5.23 -2.61 5.18
CA SER A 221 5.56 -1.45 6.00
C SER A 221 4.53 -0.32 5.91
N ASN A 222 4.07 0.17 7.05
CA ASN A 222 3.45 1.48 7.18
C ASN A 222 4.47 2.43 7.80
N SER A 223 4.91 3.44 7.05
CA SER A 223 5.88 4.44 7.51
C SER A 223 5.24 5.82 7.46
N MET A 224 5.18 6.49 8.61
CA MET A 224 4.51 7.78 8.74
C MET A 224 5.38 8.81 9.46
N ALA A 225 5.55 9.97 8.84
CA ALA A 225 6.22 11.13 9.42
C ALA A 225 5.26 12.33 9.46
N LEU A 226 5.07 12.92 10.64
CA LEU A 226 4.23 14.10 10.84
C LEU A 226 5.02 15.19 11.57
N ALA A 227 5.18 16.36 10.95
CA ALA A 227 5.79 17.53 11.56
C ALA A 227 4.82 18.72 11.57
N SER A 228 4.75 19.43 12.70
CA SER A 228 3.84 20.57 12.84
C SER A 228 4.44 21.71 13.64
N VAL A 229 4.26 22.95 13.18
CA VAL A 229 4.68 24.16 13.88
C VAL A 229 3.56 25.20 14.01
N SER A 230 3.42 25.83 15.19
CA SER A 230 2.27 26.75 15.46
C SER A 230 2.61 28.22 15.77
N HIS A 231 3.89 28.61 15.89
CA HIS A 231 4.32 30.03 15.88
C HIS A 231 5.30 30.33 14.75
N LYS A 232 5.79 31.58 14.69
CA LYS A 232 6.85 32.02 13.79
C LYS A 232 8.12 31.19 13.96
N THR A 233 8.26 30.15 13.16
CA THR A 233 9.40 29.24 13.12
C THR A 233 10.07 29.31 11.74
N MET A 234 11.27 28.75 11.60
CA MET A 234 11.95 28.70 10.30
C MET A 234 11.40 27.59 9.42
N LYS A 235 11.15 26.39 9.95
CA LYS A 235 10.85 25.20 9.14
C LYS A 235 9.95 24.16 9.84
N SER A 236 9.05 23.56 9.07
CA SER A 236 8.41 22.26 9.37
C SER A 236 8.88 21.25 8.34
N ASP A 237 9.38 20.09 8.76
CA ASP A 237 9.98 19.08 7.89
C ASP A 237 9.49 17.68 8.24
N ALA A 238 8.85 16.99 7.30
CA ALA A 238 8.49 15.60 7.45
C ALA A 238 9.09 14.77 6.31
N SER A 239 9.72 13.65 6.64
CA SER A 239 10.32 12.76 5.64
C SER A 239 10.11 11.29 5.98
N THR A 240 9.77 10.50 4.97
CA THR A 240 9.86 9.04 5.04
C THR A 240 10.88 8.56 4.03
N ASN A 241 11.74 7.62 4.44
CA ASN A 241 12.69 6.94 3.59
C ASN A 241 12.53 5.45 3.82
N THR A 242 12.08 4.74 2.79
CA THR A 242 11.65 3.36 2.90
C THR A 242 12.27 2.56 1.77
N ALA A 243 13.08 1.58 2.15
CA ALA A 243 13.72 0.65 1.23
C ALA A 243 13.22 -0.76 1.53
N GLN A 244 12.64 -1.42 0.53
CA GLN A 244 12.32 -2.85 0.55
C GLN A 244 13.13 -3.53 -0.56
N GLY A 245 13.84 -4.59 -0.20
CA GLY A 245 14.76 -5.30 -1.06
C GLY A 245 14.55 -6.81 -0.97
N GLN A 246 14.50 -7.46 -2.14
CA GLN A 246 14.56 -8.90 -2.28
C GLN A 246 15.67 -9.23 -3.28
N GLU A 247 16.57 -10.12 -2.88
CA GLU A 247 17.64 -10.62 -3.76
C GLU A 247 17.89 -12.12 -3.59
N LEU A 248 18.00 -12.86 -4.69
CA LEU A 248 18.39 -14.28 -4.71
C LEU A 248 17.46 -15.22 -3.93
N ASN A 249 16.19 -14.88 -3.77
CA ASN A 249 15.24 -15.75 -3.09
C ASN A 249 14.60 -16.75 -4.07
N GLN A 250 14.10 -17.83 -3.48
CA GLN A 250 13.39 -18.88 -4.20
C GLN A 250 12.07 -19.13 -3.49
N ALA A 251 10.96 -19.00 -4.22
CA ALA A 251 9.64 -19.38 -3.73
C ALA A 251 9.05 -20.43 -4.65
N TYR A 252 8.60 -21.52 -4.04
CA TYR A 252 7.92 -22.60 -4.73
C TYR A 252 6.53 -22.80 -4.12
N GLN A 253 5.49 -22.69 -4.94
CA GLN A 253 4.12 -23.04 -4.58
C GLN A 253 3.69 -24.25 -5.41
N TYR A 254 3.77 -25.45 -4.85
CA TYR A 254 3.31 -26.68 -5.51
C TYR A 254 1.89 -27.00 -5.06
N ASN A 255 1.05 -27.51 -5.95
CA ASN A 255 -0.30 -27.94 -5.57
C ASN A 255 -1.08 -26.80 -4.88
N GLY A 256 -0.93 -25.55 -5.33
CA GLY A 256 -1.11 -24.35 -4.50
C GLY A 256 -2.43 -24.25 -3.71
N GLY A 257 -2.32 -23.90 -2.43
CA GLY A 257 -3.41 -23.48 -1.57
C GLY A 257 -3.94 -22.09 -1.89
N ALA A 258 -5.21 -21.84 -1.55
CA ALA A 258 -5.86 -20.56 -1.78
C ALA A 258 -5.26 -19.48 -0.87
N ASN A 259 -4.72 -18.41 -1.47
CA ASN A 259 -4.32 -17.20 -0.75
C ASN A 259 -5.39 -16.14 -0.97
N ALA A 260 -6.08 -15.71 0.08
CA ALA A 260 -7.14 -14.72 -0.01
C ALA A 260 -6.85 -13.51 0.88
N VAL A 261 -7.09 -12.32 0.34
CA VAL A 261 -6.97 -11.06 1.04
C VAL A 261 -8.18 -10.18 0.77
N ASP A 262 -9.07 -10.08 1.76
CA ASP A 262 -10.35 -9.39 1.56
C ASP A 262 -10.55 -8.22 2.52
N LEU A 263 -11.20 -7.16 2.00
CA LEU A 263 -12.01 -6.24 2.80
C LEU A 263 -13.47 -6.49 2.46
N THR A 264 -14.30 -6.61 3.49
CA THR A 264 -15.72 -6.92 3.33
C THR A 264 -16.61 -6.01 4.18
N ASP A 265 -17.92 -6.19 4.07
CA ASP A 265 -18.93 -5.52 4.87
C ASP A 265 -18.78 -3.99 4.89
N HIS A 266 -18.58 -3.37 6.05
CA HIS A 266 -18.44 -1.93 6.25
C HIS A 266 -17.01 -1.56 6.64
N ALA A 267 -16.02 -2.39 6.29
CA ALA A 267 -14.64 -2.06 6.59
C ALA A 267 -14.27 -0.70 5.97
N LEU A 268 -13.68 0.19 6.77
CA LEU A 268 -13.35 1.57 6.36
C LEU A 268 -14.55 2.41 5.84
N ALA A 269 -15.80 1.96 5.98
CA ALA A 269 -16.96 2.74 5.54
C ALA A 269 -17.04 4.06 6.32
N GLY A 270 -17.19 5.18 5.61
CA GLY A 270 -17.18 6.52 6.18
C GLY A 270 -15.86 6.97 6.82
N ALA A 271 -14.76 6.24 6.60
CA ALA A 271 -13.44 6.67 7.07
C ALA A 271 -13.03 8.00 6.42
N ALA A 272 -12.31 8.85 7.16
CA ALA A 272 -11.99 10.21 6.74
C ALA A 272 -10.51 10.55 6.93
N GLY A 273 -9.86 11.01 5.88
CA GLY A 273 -8.50 11.55 5.92
C GLY A 273 -7.59 10.92 4.89
N ASN A 274 -6.41 10.48 5.32
CA ASN A 274 -5.42 9.86 4.44
C ASN A 274 -5.52 8.34 4.64
N ILE A 275 -6.09 7.64 3.68
CA ILE A 275 -6.34 6.20 3.72
C ILE A 275 -5.47 5.54 2.67
N GLY A 276 -4.48 4.75 3.09
CA GLY A 276 -3.65 3.90 2.24
C GLY A 276 -3.95 2.43 2.52
N VAL A 277 -4.35 1.68 1.52
CA VAL A 277 -4.61 0.24 1.61
C VAL A 277 -3.78 -0.48 0.56
N ASN A 278 -2.99 -1.46 0.96
CA ASN A 278 -2.35 -2.42 0.07
C ASN A 278 -2.84 -3.82 0.39
N MET A 279 -3.22 -4.58 -0.62
CA MET A 279 -3.65 -5.97 -0.53
C MET A 279 -2.89 -6.81 -1.54
N ALA A 280 -2.31 -7.92 -1.10
CA ALA A 280 -1.54 -8.79 -1.98
C ALA A 280 -1.65 -10.27 -1.59
N SER A 281 -2.03 -11.11 -2.54
CA SER A 281 -2.11 -12.56 -2.36
C SER A 281 -1.14 -13.26 -3.29
N GLY A 282 -0.43 -14.26 -2.79
CA GLY A 282 0.50 -15.10 -3.55
C GLY A 282 1.93 -15.01 -3.04
N SER A 283 2.92 -14.83 -3.91
CA SER A 283 4.34 -14.91 -3.52
C SER A 283 5.11 -13.62 -3.76
N PHE A 284 6.09 -13.36 -2.89
CA PHE A 284 7.01 -12.21 -2.93
C PHE A 284 6.28 -10.87 -2.89
N ASN A 285 5.29 -10.75 -2.01
CA ASN A 285 4.51 -9.54 -1.84
C ASN A 285 5.34 -8.48 -1.08
N GLN A 286 5.72 -7.39 -1.74
CA GLN A 286 6.31 -6.20 -1.14
C GLN A 286 5.29 -5.06 -1.13
N GLN A 287 4.82 -4.68 0.06
CA GLN A 287 3.78 -3.67 0.24
C GLN A 287 4.25 -2.53 1.14
N GLN A 288 3.89 -1.31 0.76
CA GLN A 288 4.25 -0.15 1.55
C GLN A 288 3.21 0.97 1.51
N ASN A 289 2.89 1.53 2.68
CA ASN A 289 2.27 2.85 2.80
C ASN A 289 3.28 3.84 3.40
N SER A 290 3.71 4.82 2.61
CA SER A 290 4.56 5.95 3.00
C SER A 290 3.71 7.20 3.13
N THR A 291 3.64 7.81 4.31
CA THR A 291 2.93 9.08 4.50
C THR A 291 3.84 10.10 5.17
N SER A 292 4.07 11.21 4.51
CA SER A 292 4.76 12.37 5.05
C SER A 292 3.81 13.56 5.10
N ILE A 293 3.78 14.26 6.22
CA ILE A 293 2.90 15.42 6.42
C ILE A 293 3.64 16.49 7.20
N ALA A 294 3.74 17.68 6.61
CA ALA A 294 4.30 18.87 7.25
C ALA A 294 3.27 20.01 7.29
N SER A 295 3.15 20.66 8.45
CA SER A 295 2.20 21.75 8.66
C SER A 295 2.80 22.92 9.42
N ALA A 296 2.47 24.14 8.99
CA ALA A 296 2.91 25.34 9.69
C ALA A 296 1.90 26.49 9.75
N ASN A 297 1.85 27.14 10.91
CA ASN A 297 1.22 28.43 11.12
C ASN A 297 2.28 29.53 11.29
N LYS A 298 2.55 30.28 10.22
CA LYS A 298 3.59 31.34 10.08
C LYS A 298 5.05 30.85 10.05
N ALA A 299 5.36 29.73 9.40
CA ALA A 299 6.76 29.32 9.22
C ALA A 299 7.43 30.00 8.02
N GLY A 300 8.77 29.90 7.94
CA GLY A 300 9.50 30.19 6.72
C GLY A 300 9.19 29.16 5.62
N MET A 301 9.48 27.89 5.88
CA MET A 301 9.39 26.78 4.93
C MET A 301 8.58 25.59 5.52
N VAL A 302 7.87 24.87 4.66
CA VAL A 302 7.15 23.64 4.99
C VAL A 302 7.52 22.61 3.94
N ASP A 303 8.25 21.57 4.31
CA ASP A 303 8.67 20.53 3.39
C ASP A 303 8.15 19.17 3.86
N SER A 304 7.57 18.43 2.94
CA SER A 304 7.10 17.06 3.15
C SER A 304 7.60 16.20 2.00
N ALA A 305 8.30 15.12 2.32
CA ALA A 305 8.81 14.20 1.31
C ALA A 305 8.58 12.72 1.68
N THR A 306 8.27 11.90 0.68
CA THR A 306 8.35 10.45 0.79
C THR A 306 9.29 9.91 -0.27
N HIS A 307 10.22 9.04 0.13
CA HIS A 307 11.15 8.37 -0.77
C HIS A 307 10.96 6.86 -0.61
N THR A 308 10.19 6.28 -1.53
CA THR A 308 9.97 4.84 -1.57
C THR A 308 10.87 4.19 -2.61
N HIS A 309 11.64 3.19 -2.17
CA HIS A 309 12.47 2.34 -3.02
C HIS A 309 12.08 0.88 -2.80
N GLN A 310 11.60 0.21 -3.84
CA GLN A 310 11.36 -1.23 -3.84
C GLN A 310 12.23 -1.88 -4.91
N ASN A 311 13.00 -2.88 -4.53
CA ASN A 311 13.87 -3.62 -5.43
C ASN A 311 13.61 -5.13 -5.31
N MET A 312 13.53 -5.81 -6.44
CA MET A 312 13.45 -7.26 -6.53
C MET A 312 14.40 -7.73 -7.62
N ALA A 313 15.37 -8.57 -7.26
CA ALA A 313 16.45 -8.94 -8.16
C ALA A 313 16.81 -10.43 -8.05
N LEU A 314 17.03 -11.07 -9.20
CA LEU A 314 17.50 -12.47 -9.27
C LEU A 314 16.57 -13.44 -8.49
N GLU A 315 15.27 -13.21 -8.56
CA GLU A 315 14.28 -14.04 -7.89
C GLU A 315 13.85 -15.22 -8.76
N SER A 316 13.64 -16.38 -8.13
CA SER A 316 13.01 -17.54 -8.77
C SER A 316 11.68 -17.82 -8.08
N ASN A 317 10.59 -17.76 -8.84
CA ASN A 317 9.24 -17.97 -8.34
C ASN A 317 8.50 -18.97 -9.23
N ILE A 318 8.20 -20.15 -8.71
CA ILE A 318 7.51 -21.20 -9.45
C ILE A 318 6.23 -21.56 -8.72
N SER A 319 5.12 -21.55 -9.45
CA SER A 319 3.82 -21.95 -8.93
C SER A 319 3.18 -22.97 -9.87
N SER A 320 3.03 -24.23 -9.45
CA SER A 320 2.56 -25.34 -10.31
C SER A 320 1.16 -25.86 -9.93
N MET A 321 0.50 -26.53 -10.89
CA MET A 321 -0.84 -27.13 -10.75
C MET A 321 -0.98 -28.19 -9.65
N ASN A 322 -2.25 -28.47 -9.29
CA ASN A 322 -2.74 -29.63 -8.54
C ASN A 322 -3.11 -30.79 -9.47
N TYR A 323 -2.76 -32.02 -9.08
CA TYR A 323 -3.23 -33.25 -9.73
C TYR A 323 -4.60 -33.67 -9.16
N GLY A 324 -5.67 -33.52 -9.95
CA GLY A 324 -7.01 -34.03 -9.65
C GLY A 324 -8.04 -32.98 -9.20
N SER A 325 -9.30 -33.29 -9.49
CA SER A 325 -10.44 -32.36 -9.47
C SER A 325 -10.85 -31.90 -8.06
N VAL A 326 -10.91 -30.57 -7.90
CA VAL A 326 -11.73 -29.71 -7.01
C VAL A 326 -10.86 -28.81 -6.12
N VAL A 327 -10.96 -27.50 -6.39
CA VAL A 327 -10.23 -26.33 -5.84
C VAL A 327 -8.88 -26.04 -6.54
N GLY A 328 -8.94 -25.28 -7.63
CA GLY A 328 -7.75 -24.71 -8.27
C GLY A 328 -7.05 -23.72 -7.34
N GLY A 329 -5.72 -23.70 -7.35
CA GLY A 329 -4.94 -22.73 -6.59
C GLY A 329 -5.34 -21.32 -6.99
N SER A 330 -5.86 -20.54 -6.04
CA SER A 330 -6.30 -19.17 -6.28
C SER A 330 -5.55 -18.16 -5.42
N ASN A 331 -5.12 -17.07 -6.04
CA ASN A 331 -4.69 -15.87 -5.33
C ASN A 331 -5.78 -14.83 -5.53
N GLU A 332 -6.39 -14.38 -4.45
CA GLU A 332 -7.53 -13.47 -4.51
C GLU A 332 -7.29 -12.26 -3.61
N THR A 333 -7.51 -11.08 -4.16
CA THR A 333 -7.63 -9.85 -3.40
C THR A 333 -8.95 -9.19 -3.74
N GLY A 334 -9.72 -8.73 -2.75
CA GLY A 334 -11.00 -8.12 -3.07
C GLY A 334 -11.60 -7.16 -2.05
N LEU A 335 -12.35 -6.21 -2.59
CA LEU A 335 -13.21 -5.27 -1.87
C LEU A 335 -14.68 -5.59 -2.15
N TYR A 336 -15.38 -6.07 -1.12
CA TYR A 336 -16.78 -6.47 -1.21
C TYR A 336 -17.65 -5.78 -0.16
N GLY A 337 -18.96 -5.73 -0.38
CA GLY A 337 -19.88 -5.00 0.49
C GLY A 337 -19.82 -3.47 0.32
N ASN A 338 -19.82 -2.75 1.44
CA ASN A 338 -19.81 -1.28 1.55
C ASN A 338 -18.43 -0.72 1.93
N VAL A 339 -17.35 -1.43 1.60
CA VAL A 339 -15.99 -1.02 1.95
C VAL A 339 -15.67 0.36 1.38
N LEU A 340 -15.11 1.25 2.20
CA LEU A 340 -14.82 2.64 1.81
C LEU A 340 -16.05 3.43 1.28
N SER A 341 -17.27 2.92 1.45
CA SER A 341 -18.48 3.65 1.07
C SER A 341 -18.57 4.94 1.87
N GLY A 342 -18.76 6.06 1.18
CA GLY A 342 -18.76 7.40 1.77
C GLY A 342 -17.43 7.83 2.42
N ALA A 343 -16.33 7.12 2.20
CA ALA A 343 -15.02 7.53 2.70
C ALA A 343 -14.57 8.85 2.07
N THR A 344 -13.82 9.67 2.81
CA THR A 344 -13.43 11.02 2.33
C THR A 344 -11.96 11.34 2.55
N GLY A 345 -11.38 12.18 1.69
CA GLY A 345 -9.99 12.65 1.80
C GLY A 345 -9.10 12.10 0.68
N ASN A 346 -7.92 11.57 1.02
CA ASN A 346 -7.01 10.92 0.09
C ASN A 346 -7.10 9.41 0.28
N ILE A 347 -7.57 8.69 -0.72
CA ILE A 347 -7.73 7.23 -0.71
C ILE A 347 -6.77 6.66 -1.75
N GLY A 348 -5.77 5.91 -1.31
CA GLY A 348 -4.86 5.12 -2.15
C GLY A 348 -5.09 3.64 -1.90
N LEU A 349 -5.45 2.89 -2.93
CA LEU A 349 -5.70 1.46 -2.88
C LEU A 349 -4.83 0.76 -3.93
N ASN A 350 -4.11 -0.28 -3.53
CA ASN A 350 -3.44 -1.22 -4.42
C ASN A 350 -3.90 -2.64 -4.09
N GLU A 351 -4.33 -3.37 -5.12
CA GLU A 351 -4.67 -4.79 -5.05
C GLU A 351 -3.82 -5.57 -6.06
N ALA A 352 -3.17 -6.63 -5.60
CA ALA A 352 -2.32 -7.46 -6.45
C ALA A 352 -2.47 -8.94 -6.12
N ALA A 353 -2.94 -9.73 -7.08
CA ALA A 353 -3.05 -11.16 -6.94
C ALA A 353 -2.05 -11.88 -7.86
N GLY A 354 -1.28 -12.83 -7.33
CA GLY A 354 -0.36 -13.66 -8.10
C GLY A 354 1.10 -13.57 -7.60
N LEU A 355 2.04 -13.44 -8.53
CA LEU A 355 3.48 -13.55 -8.21
C LEU A 355 4.19 -12.20 -8.30
N ASN A 356 5.17 -11.98 -7.42
CA ASN A 356 6.14 -10.88 -7.48
C ASN A 356 5.48 -9.49 -7.41
N ASN A 357 4.56 -9.31 -6.47
CA ASN A 357 3.80 -8.07 -6.34
C ASN A 357 4.62 -7.00 -5.60
N GLN A 358 4.91 -5.87 -6.26
CA GLN A 358 5.47 -4.67 -5.63
C GLN A 358 4.43 -3.56 -5.60
N GLN A 359 3.99 -3.16 -4.41
CA GLN A 359 2.94 -2.15 -4.21
C GLN A 359 3.42 -1.02 -3.29
N SER A 360 3.20 0.23 -3.71
CA SER A 360 3.50 1.41 -2.90
C SER A 360 2.39 2.45 -2.95
N ASN A 361 1.93 2.91 -1.79
CA ASN A 361 1.19 4.16 -1.64
C ASN A 361 2.10 5.21 -1.00
N SER A 362 2.45 6.25 -1.73
CA SER A 362 3.30 7.36 -1.27
C SER A 362 2.48 8.65 -1.22
N LEU A 363 2.30 9.22 -0.03
CA LEU A 363 1.56 10.46 0.18
C LEU A 363 2.44 11.51 0.85
N ALA A 364 2.62 12.66 0.22
CA ALA A 364 3.28 13.83 0.78
C ALA A 364 2.30 15.01 0.88
N ILE A 365 2.20 15.65 2.05
CA ILE A 365 1.33 16.82 2.26
C ILE A 365 2.11 17.95 2.93
N ALA A 366 2.19 19.10 2.28
CA ALA A 366 2.79 20.33 2.84
C ALA A 366 1.75 21.44 2.97
N THR A 367 1.50 21.92 4.19
CA THR A 367 0.51 22.99 4.44
C THR A 367 1.11 24.17 5.20
N GLY A 368 0.89 25.38 4.68
CA GLY A 368 1.40 26.61 5.26
C GLY A 368 0.32 27.68 5.40
N THR A 369 0.31 28.37 6.54
CA THR A 369 -0.43 29.63 6.71
C THR A 369 0.57 30.76 6.83
N LYS A 370 0.55 31.74 5.91
CA LYS A 370 1.55 32.83 5.83
C LYS A 370 3.00 32.36 5.66
N SER A 371 3.18 31.16 5.09
CA SER A 371 4.51 30.59 4.83
C SER A 371 5.13 31.14 3.54
N TYR A 372 6.47 31.21 3.48
CA TYR A 372 7.15 31.55 2.22
C TYR A 372 7.16 30.36 1.26
N SER A 373 7.27 29.13 1.76
CA SER A 373 7.27 27.94 0.91
C SER A 373 6.47 26.80 1.52
N ALA A 374 5.77 26.03 0.68
CA ALA A 374 5.23 24.71 0.98
C ALA A 374 5.57 23.73 -0.16
N VAL A 375 6.42 22.75 0.09
CA VAL A 375 6.87 21.77 -0.91
C VAL A 375 6.47 20.35 -0.47
N ALA A 376 5.68 19.68 -1.30
CA ALA A 376 5.33 18.28 -1.13
C ALA A 376 5.95 17.44 -2.25
N THR A 377 6.71 16.40 -1.91
CA THR A 377 7.35 15.50 -2.88
C THR A 377 7.00 14.06 -2.54
N ALA A 378 6.14 13.43 -3.33
CA ALA A 378 5.88 12.00 -3.25
C ALA A 378 6.67 11.27 -4.33
N GLY A 379 7.74 10.59 -3.96
CA GLY A 379 8.59 9.81 -4.87
C GLY A 379 8.47 8.31 -4.65
N THR A 380 8.26 7.57 -5.75
CA THR A 380 8.27 6.11 -5.76
C THR A 380 9.26 5.62 -6.83
N SER A 381 10.14 4.69 -6.45
CA SER A 381 11.09 4.04 -7.34
C SER A 381 10.95 2.54 -7.17
N GLN A 382 10.54 1.85 -8.23
CA GLN A 382 10.38 0.40 -8.25
C GLN A 382 11.30 -0.18 -9.32
N SER A 383 11.99 -1.26 -8.97
CA SER A 383 12.91 -1.96 -9.85
C SER A 383 12.69 -3.46 -9.71
N MET A 384 12.53 -4.11 -10.85
CA MET A 384 12.47 -5.57 -10.98
C MET A 384 13.47 -6.04 -12.03
N GLY A 385 14.42 -6.89 -11.62
CA GLY A 385 15.53 -7.31 -12.45
C GLY A 385 15.77 -8.81 -12.43
N LEU A 386 15.93 -9.44 -13.60
CA LEU A 386 16.33 -10.85 -13.73
C LEU A 386 15.44 -11.83 -12.94
N ILE A 387 14.15 -11.54 -12.87
CA ILE A 387 13.17 -12.40 -12.19
C ILE A 387 12.79 -13.53 -13.13
N SER A 388 12.90 -14.77 -12.67
CA SER A 388 12.34 -15.95 -13.32
C SER A 388 11.05 -16.34 -12.62
N SER A 389 9.91 -16.14 -13.28
CA SER A 389 8.59 -16.53 -12.76
C SER A 389 7.87 -17.44 -13.72
N SER A 390 7.28 -18.51 -13.19
CA SER A 390 6.47 -19.42 -13.98
C SER A 390 5.25 -19.83 -13.20
N GLN A 391 4.08 -19.55 -13.78
CA GLN A 391 2.81 -20.13 -13.37
C GLN A 391 2.55 -21.31 -14.32
N ASP A 392 2.63 -22.52 -13.75
CA ASP A 392 2.47 -23.82 -14.37
C ASP A 392 3.52 -24.21 -15.44
N PRO A 393 4.75 -24.61 -15.04
CA PRO A 393 5.78 -25.04 -16.00
C PRO A 393 5.56 -26.43 -16.61
N GLU A 394 4.56 -27.21 -16.20
CA GLU A 394 4.42 -28.62 -16.63
C GLU A 394 3.54 -28.79 -17.86
N MET A 395 4.16 -28.77 -19.05
CA MET A 395 3.87 -29.74 -20.13
C MET A 395 5.03 -29.77 -21.14
N LEU A 396 6.22 -30.18 -20.70
CA LEU A 396 7.30 -30.62 -21.59
C LEU A 396 7.84 -31.97 -21.13
N GLY A 397 6.99 -32.99 -21.18
CA GLY A 397 7.46 -34.38 -21.14
C GLY A 397 6.53 -35.36 -20.45
N ASP A 398 5.33 -35.62 -20.97
CA ASP A 398 4.78 -36.97 -20.81
C ASP A 398 3.96 -37.38 -22.05
N TRP A 399 4.59 -38.19 -22.91
CA TRP A 399 3.93 -38.93 -23.98
C TRP A 399 3.34 -40.23 -23.40
N GLY A 400 2.37 -40.10 -22.49
CA GLY A 400 1.93 -41.21 -21.65
C GLY A 400 0.46 -41.20 -21.27
N TRP A 401 -0.42 -41.57 -22.21
CA TRP A 401 -1.75 -42.15 -21.98
C TRP A 401 -2.73 -41.39 -21.06
N SER A 402 -3.49 -40.53 -21.73
CA SER A 402 -4.75 -39.91 -21.28
C SER A 402 -5.70 -40.90 -20.58
N TRP A 403 -6.03 -40.58 -19.33
CA TRP A 403 -7.35 -40.81 -18.75
C TRP A 403 -7.89 -39.43 -18.33
N GLY A 404 -9.13 -39.12 -18.70
CA GLY A 404 -9.68 -37.76 -18.72
C GLY A 404 -9.83 -37.08 -17.37
N TRP A 405 -8.76 -36.44 -16.88
CA TRP A 405 -8.78 -35.52 -15.76
C TRP A 405 -8.64 -34.09 -16.29
N TYR A 406 -9.59 -33.22 -15.95
CA TYR A 406 -9.53 -31.80 -16.32
C TYR A 406 -8.40 -31.13 -15.53
N TYR A 407 -7.35 -30.68 -16.22
CA TYR A 407 -6.34 -29.78 -15.66
C TYR A 407 -7.03 -28.47 -15.25
N SER A 408 -6.92 -28.05 -13.98
CA SER A 408 -7.38 -26.73 -13.55
C SER A 408 -6.20 -25.79 -13.37
N GLY A 409 -6.22 -24.69 -14.12
CA GLY A 409 -5.24 -23.62 -14.09
C GLY A 409 -5.08 -22.90 -12.75
N GLN A 410 -3.99 -22.14 -12.62
CA GLN A 410 -3.87 -21.12 -11.57
C GLN A 410 -4.91 -20.02 -11.81
N ASN A 411 -5.54 -19.52 -10.75
CA ASN A 411 -6.49 -18.41 -10.85
C ASN A 411 -6.01 -17.21 -10.02
N ASN A 412 -5.77 -16.06 -10.64
CA ASN A 412 -5.47 -14.84 -9.90
C ASN A 412 -6.60 -13.84 -10.11
N ALA A 413 -7.16 -13.30 -9.01
CA ALA A 413 -8.26 -12.35 -9.07
C ALA A 413 -8.00 -11.11 -8.20
N ALA A 414 -8.13 -9.93 -8.78
CA ALA A 414 -8.12 -8.65 -8.05
C ALA A 414 -9.40 -7.86 -8.35
N GLY A 415 -10.18 -7.50 -7.33
CA GLY A 415 -11.58 -7.15 -7.56
C GLY A 415 -12.16 -6.10 -6.64
N ILE A 416 -12.80 -5.09 -7.22
CA ILE A 416 -13.69 -4.18 -6.47
C ILE A 416 -15.13 -4.44 -6.90
N GLY A 417 -15.99 -4.80 -5.95
CA GLY A 417 -17.38 -5.10 -6.23
C GLY A 417 -18.37 -4.49 -5.26
N SER A 418 -19.63 -4.92 -5.39
CA SER A 418 -20.73 -4.49 -4.52
C SER A 418 -20.88 -2.96 -4.47
N ASN A 419 -20.83 -2.31 -3.31
CA ASN A 419 -20.90 -0.87 -3.14
C ASN A 419 -19.55 -0.29 -2.69
N ALA A 420 -18.45 -0.98 -2.93
CA ALA A 420 -17.14 -0.50 -2.52
C ALA A 420 -16.84 0.87 -3.16
N LEU A 421 -16.28 1.81 -2.39
CA LEU A 421 -16.05 3.20 -2.81
C LEU A 421 -17.31 3.99 -3.21
N GLN A 422 -18.53 3.45 -3.04
CA GLN A 422 -19.76 4.17 -3.40
C GLN A 422 -19.84 5.50 -2.63
N GLY A 423 -20.01 6.60 -3.34
CA GLY A 423 -20.08 7.95 -2.75
C GLY A 423 -18.80 8.44 -2.09
N ALA A 424 -17.67 7.73 -2.24
CA ALA A 424 -16.38 8.19 -1.73
C ALA A 424 -15.97 9.52 -2.38
N ALA A 425 -15.30 10.40 -1.64
CA ALA A 425 -15.03 11.75 -2.10
C ALA A 425 -13.63 12.29 -1.75
N GLY A 426 -12.99 12.99 -2.69
CA GLY A 426 -11.68 13.62 -2.51
C GLY A 426 -10.73 13.23 -3.62
N ASN A 427 -9.58 12.67 -3.26
CA ASN A 427 -8.59 12.13 -4.19
C ASN A 427 -8.59 10.62 -4.04
N ILE A 428 -8.96 9.87 -5.08
CA ILE A 428 -9.09 8.42 -5.07
C ILE A 428 -8.14 7.86 -6.13
N GLY A 429 -7.13 7.11 -5.70
CA GLY A 429 -6.19 6.39 -6.54
C GLY A 429 -6.34 4.89 -6.30
N VAL A 430 -6.65 4.12 -7.33
CA VAL A 430 -6.82 2.66 -7.27
C VAL A 430 -5.94 2.01 -8.33
N ASN A 431 -5.17 1.00 -7.94
CA ASN A 431 -4.54 0.06 -8.87
C ASN A 431 -5.01 -1.36 -8.56
N LEU A 432 -5.52 -2.07 -9.56
CA LEU A 432 -5.85 -3.48 -9.51
C LEU A 432 -4.97 -4.21 -10.52
N ALA A 433 -4.25 -5.25 -10.08
CA ALA A 433 -3.62 -6.19 -10.98
C ALA A 433 -3.74 -7.63 -10.53
N SER A 434 -3.83 -8.54 -11.50
CA SER A 434 -3.72 -9.97 -11.26
C SER A 434 -2.80 -10.59 -12.31
N GLY A 435 -2.01 -11.58 -11.89
CA GLY A 435 -1.04 -12.30 -12.73
C GLY A 435 0.38 -12.19 -12.16
N ALA A 436 1.39 -12.35 -13.01
CA ALA A 436 2.79 -12.34 -12.60
C ALA A 436 3.47 -10.98 -12.79
N SER A 437 4.40 -10.63 -11.89
CA SER A 437 5.32 -9.49 -12.03
C SER A 437 4.60 -8.13 -12.04
N ASN A 438 3.73 -7.88 -11.07
CA ASN A 438 2.98 -6.64 -10.95
C ASN A 438 3.75 -5.57 -10.15
N GLN A 439 4.07 -4.43 -10.79
CA GLN A 439 4.57 -3.22 -10.11
C GLN A 439 3.47 -2.16 -10.08
N GLN A 440 3.05 -1.74 -8.89
CA GLN A 440 1.96 -0.79 -8.69
C GLN A 440 2.39 0.35 -7.77
N GLY A 441 2.06 1.58 -8.14
CA GLY A 441 2.32 2.76 -7.31
C GLY A 441 1.18 3.77 -7.33
N ASN A 442 0.83 4.32 -6.16
CA ASN A 442 0.04 5.54 -6.04
C ASN A 442 0.90 6.60 -5.37
N SER A 443 1.28 7.65 -6.11
CA SER A 443 2.05 8.77 -5.56
C SER A 443 1.17 10.01 -5.56
N THR A 444 0.89 10.55 -4.37
CA THR A 444 0.08 11.76 -4.19
C THR A 444 0.87 12.83 -3.46
N ALA A 445 1.01 14.00 -4.06
CA ALA A 445 1.65 15.17 -3.47
C ALA A 445 0.65 16.33 -3.39
N LEU A 446 0.41 16.86 -2.20
CA LEU A 446 -0.51 17.97 -1.96
C LEU A 446 0.23 19.13 -1.30
N SER A 447 0.15 20.31 -1.89
CA SER A 447 0.72 21.52 -1.30
C SER A 447 -0.30 22.66 -1.21
N TYR A 448 -0.34 23.32 -0.06
CA TYR A 448 -1.29 24.41 0.18
C TYR A 448 -0.72 25.57 0.99
N VAL A 449 -0.99 26.80 0.53
CA VAL A 449 -0.68 28.03 1.27
C VAL A 449 -1.92 28.94 1.38
N SER A 450 -2.43 29.15 2.61
CA SER A 450 -3.75 29.79 2.85
C SER A 450 -3.78 31.32 2.87
N LYS A 451 -2.61 31.98 3.01
CA LYS A 451 -2.43 33.45 3.11
C LYS A 451 -1.01 33.84 2.70
N GLY A 452 -0.65 33.56 1.46
CA GLY A 452 0.71 33.78 0.97
C GLY A 452 1.14 35.25 1.06
N LYS A 453 2.46 35.49 1.11
CA LYS A 453 3.05 36.80 0.80
C LYS A 453 3.23 36.94 -0.71
N SER A 454 3.76 38.09 -1.16
CA SER A 454 4.04 38.36 -2.56
C SER A 454 4.90 37.28 -3.22
N ASP A 455 5.82 36.67 -2.47
CA ASP A 455 6.81 35.73 -2.99
C ASP A 455 6.58 34.30 -2.47
N SER A 456 5.36 33.97 -2.04
CA SER A 456 5.07 32.62 -1.55
C SER A 456 5.12 31.60 -2.69
N LEU A 457 5.73 30.45 -2.43
CA LEU A 457 5.76 29.29 -3.30
C LEU A 457 4.95 28.14 -2.69
N ALA A 458 4.13 27.49 -3.50
CA ALA A 458 3.67 26.13 -3.21
C ALA A 458 4.04 25.22 -4.39
N SER A 459 4.61 24.07 -4.07
CA SER A 459 5.03 23.07 -5.04
C SER A 459 4.57 21.68 -4.61
N ALA A 460 4.05 20.89 -5.55
CA ALA A 460 3.76 19.48 -5.35
C ALA A 460 4.33 18.67 -6.51
N THR A 461 5.12 17.64 -6.19
CA THR A 461 5.69 16.70 -7.16
C THR A 461 5.30 15.28 -6.80
N ALA A 462 4.55 14.61 -7.67
CA ALA A 462 4.21 13.19 -7.56
C ALA A 462 4.99 12.39 -8.61
N ALA A 463 6.20 11.97 -8.27
CA ALA A 463 7.14 11.33 -9.19
C ALA A 463 7.12 9.80 -9.05
N ALA A 464 7.20 9.11 -10.17
CA ALA A 464 7.39 7.66 -10.19
C ALA A 464 8.37 7.20 -11.25
N ASN A 465 9.27 6.29 -10.86
CA ASN A 465 10.19 5.59 -11.75
C ASN A 465 9.97 4.09 -11.58
N GLN A 466 9.55 3.41 -12.64
CA GLN A 466 9.35 1.96 -12.66
C GLN A 466 10.28 1.36 -13.72
N LEU A 467 11.11 0.42 -13.30
CA LEU A 467 12.11 -0.23 -14.15
C LEU A 467 11.89 -1.75 -14.09
N SER A 468 11.69 -2.37 -15.24
CA SER A 468 11.59 -3.83 -15.40
C SER A 468 12.64 -4.30 -16.40
N VAL A 469 13.62 -5.06 -15.95
CA VAL A 469 14.78 -5.45 -16.79
C VAL A 469 15.02 -6.95 -16.74
N GLY A 470 15.10 -7.60 -17.90
CA GLY A 470 15.55 -8.99 -17.99
C GLY A 470 14.64 -10.01 -17.30
N ASN A 471 13.39 -9.65 -17.02
CA ASN A 471 12.45 -10.53 -16.35
C ASN A 471 11.91 -11.57 -17.32
N MET A 472 11.87 -12.82 -16.91
CA MET A 472 11.27 -13.94 -17.62
C MET A 472 10.03 -14.36 -16.84
N SER A 473 8.86 -14.13 -17.41
CA SER A 473 7.60 -14.54 -16.81
C SER A 473 6.81 -15.38 -17.79
N SER A 474 6.26 -16.50 -17.33
CA SER A 474 5.48 -17.42 -18.16
C SER A 474 4.22 -17.86 -17.45
N ASP A 475 3.11 -17.83 -18.17
CA ASP A 475 1.83 -18.37 -17.74
C ASP A 475 1.44 -19.51 -18.68
N THR A 476 1.22 -20.68 -18.11
CA THR A 476 0.61 -21.80 -18.80
C THR A 476 -0.71 -22.11 -18.09
N TYR A 477 -1.80 -22.26 -18.83
CA TYR A 477 -3.11 -22.57 -18.26
C TYR A 477 -3.57 -21.61 -17.14
N THR A 478 -3.07 -20.38 -17.05
CA THR A 478 -3.45 -19.43 -16.00
C THR A 478 -4.74 -18.70 -16.36
N THR A 479 -5.59 -18.40 -15.38
CA THR A 479 -6.69 -17.45 -15.52
C THR A 479 -6.42 -16.25 -14.63
N ASP A 480 -6.22 -15.08 -15.23
CA ASP A 480 -6.09 -13.83 -14.49
C ASP A 480 -7.32 -12.97 -14.72
N SER A 481 -7.88 -12.43 -13.63
CA SER A 481 -9.04 -11.56 -13.68
C SER A 481 -8.88 -10.33 -12.79
N SER A 482 -9.07 -9.16 -13.37
CA SER A 482 -9.15 -7.90 -12.61
C SER A 482 -10.46 -7.23 -12.95
N PHE A 483 -11.26 -6.90 -11.95
CA PHE A 483 -12.61 -6.41 -12.22
C PHE A 483 -13.06 -5.29 -11.30
N ILE A 484 -13.92 -4.43 -11.87
CA ILE A 484 -14.74 -3.47 -11.14
C ILE A 484 -16.19 -3.75 -11.51
N ASN A 485 -17.03 -4.08 -10.53
CA ASN A 485 -18.42 -4.47 -10.80
C ASN A 485 -19.41 -3.87 -9.78
N GLY A 486 -20.69 -4.22 -9.91
CA GLY A 486 -21.73 -3.76 -9.00
C GLY A 486 -21.89 -2.24 -9.04
N ASN A 487 -22.06 -1.60 -7.90
CA ASN A 487 -22.09 -0.14 -7.72
C ASN A 487 -20.73 0.43 -7.30
N ALA A 488 -19.62 -0.25 -7.62
CA ALA A 488 -18.29 0.19 -7.21
C ALA A 488 -17.98 1.61 -7.69
N ALA A 489 -17.51 2.48 -6.79
CA ALA A 489 -17.25 3.90 -7.05
C ALA A 489 -18.45 4.70 -7.64
N GLN A 490 -19.67 4.17 -7.58
CA GLN A 490 -20.87 4.88 -8.01
C GLN A 490 -21.05 6.15 -7.16
N ASN A 491 -21.39 7.27 -7.78
CA ASN A 491 -21.51 8.60 -7.14
C ASN A 491 -20.22 9.12 -6.50
N ALA A 492 -19.05 8.52 -6.74
CA ALA A 492 -17.78 9.01 -6.20
C ALA A 492 -17.43 10.40 -6.75
N LYS A 493 -16.73 11.24 -5.97
CA LYS A 493 -16.52 12.66 -6.33
C LYS A 493 -15.09 13.13 -6.13
N GLY A 494 -14.57 13.94 -7.05
CA GLY A 494 -13.27 14.61 -6.91
C GLY A 494 -12.28 14.16 -7.98
N ASN A 495 -11.04 13.87 -7.61
CA ASN A 495 -10.02 13.38 -8.52
C ASN A 495 -9.94 11.86 -8.38
N ILE A 496 -10.35 11.12 -9.40
CA ILE A 496 -10.44 9.66 -9.40
C ILE A 496 -9.49 9.12 -10.47
N GLY A 497 -8.50 8.33 -10.07
CA GLY A 497 -7.58 7.62 -10.95
C GLY A 497 -7.66 6.12 -10.66
N ILE A 498 -8.00 5.32 -11.66
CA ILE A 498 -8.16 3.88 -11.52
C ILE A 498 -7.37 3.19 -12.65
N ASN A 499 -6.49 2.26 -12.30
CA ASN A 499 -5.86 1.35 -13.25
C ASN A 499 -6.31 -0.09 -12.93
N VAL A 500 -6.68 -0.82 -13.99
CA VAL A 500 -7.04 -2.23 -13.93
C VAL A 500 -6.19 -2.96 -14.97
N ALA A 501 -5.35 -3.90 -14.53
CA ALA A 501 -4.49 -4.70 -15.39
C ALA A 501 -4.65 -6.19 -15.09
N THR A 502 -4.54 -7.03 -16.10
CA THR A 502 -4.44 -8.48 -15.94
C THR A 502 -3.36 -9.04 -16.84
N GLY A 503 -2.72 -10.12 -16.39
CA GLY A 503 -1.68 -10.83 -17.11
C GLY A 503 -0.29 -10.52 -16.56
N VAL A 504 0.71 -10.59 -17.41
CA VAL A 504 2.12 -10.67 -16.99
C VAL A 504 2.85 -9.33 -17.16
N GLN A 505 3.76 -9.01 -16.24
CA GLN A 505 4.65 -7.84 -16.30
C GLN A 505 3.89 -6.50 -16.36
N ASN A 506 2.85 -6.36 -15.55
CA ASN A 506 2.09 -5.13 -15.45
C ASN A 506 2.87 -4.07 -14.64
N GLN A 507 3.02 -2.86 -15.19
CA GLN A 507 3.50 -1.69 -14.48
C GLN A 507 2.40 -0.63 -14.46
N GLN A 508 1.86 -0.33 -13.28
CA GLN A 508 0.77 0.63 -13.08
C GLN A 508 1.21 1.75 -12.15
N GLN A 509 0.85 2.99 -12.49
CA GLN A 509 1.11 4.14 -11.63
C GLN A 509 -0.05 5.15 -11.67
N ASN A 510 -0.55 5.57 -10.51
CA ASN A 510 -1.34 6.79 -10.40
C ASN A 510 -0.50 7.90 -9.75
N GLY A 511 -0.34 9.03 -10.44
CA GLY A 511 0.33 10.21 -9.93
C GLY A 511 -0.66 11.36 -9.76
N LEU A 512 -0.78 11.93 -8.56
CA LEU A 512 -1.58 13.14 -8.32
C LEU A 512 -0.73 14.21 -7.64
N ALA A 513 -0.47 15.31 -8.34
CA ALA A 513 0.10 16.52 -7.77
C ALA A 513 -0.96 17.63 -7.74
N LEU A 514 -1.25 18.16 -6.55
CA LEU A 514 -2.26 19.19 -6.36
C LEU A 514 -1.70 20.34 -5.53
N VAL A 515 -1.78 21.55 -6.08
CA VAL A 515 -1.31 22.77 -5.45
C VAL A 515 -2.39 23.83 -5.40
N SER A 516 -2.52 24.48 -4.25
CA SER A 516 -3.34 25.68 -4.12
C SER A 516 -2.64 26.76 -3.29
N VAL A 517 -2.59 27.99 -3.79
CA VAL A 517 -2.15 29.17 -3.04
C VAL A 517 -3.22 30.24 -3.07
N ALA A 518 -3.54 30.79 -1.89
CA ALA A 518 -4.37 31.98 -1.73
C ALA A 518 -3.48 33.23 -1.54
N SER A 519 -2.98 33.76 -2.66
CA SER A 519 -2.25 35.03 -2.81
C SER A 519 -2.09 35.37 -4.30
N ASN A 520 -2.50 36.58 -4.69
CA ASN A 520 -2.48 37.08 -6.08
C ASN A 520 -1.09 37.19 -6.72
N HIS A 521 -0.01 37.01 -5.95
CA HIS A 521 1.38 37.14 -6.40
C HIS A 521 2.20 35.86 -6.18
N ALA A 522 1.61 34.82 -5.60
CA ALA A 522 2.31 33.59 -5.27
C ALA A 522 2.43 32.63 -6.47
N MET A 523 3.47 31.80 -6.43
CA MET A 523 3.71 30.74 -7.42
C MET A 523 3.13 29.41 -6.94
N ALA A 524 2.43 28.73 -7.85
CA ALA A 524 1.89 27.38 -7.65
C ALA A 524 2.43 26.45 -8.74
N THR A 525 3.16 25.39 -8.37
CA THR A 525 3.74 24.43 -9.32
C THR A 525 3.30 23.01 -8.97
N ALA A 526 2.56 22.35 -9.87
CA ALA A 526 2.23 20.93 -9.74
C ALA A 526 2.93 20.15 -10.85
N SER A 527 3.54 19.02 -10.51
CA SER A 527 4.22 18.14 -11.47
C SER A 527 4.01 16.67 -11.11
N ALA A 528 3.72 15.83 -12.08
CA ALA A 528 3.54 14.38 -11.87
C ALA A 528 4.35 13.57 -12.89
N PRO A 529 5.70 13.61 -12.84
CA PRO A 529 6.52 12.91 -13.82
C PRO A 529 6.46 11.41 -13.58
N VAL A 530 6.22 10.65 -14.64
CA VAL A 530 6.25 9.18 -14.61
C VAL A 530 7.19 8.68 -15.69
N SER A 531 8.10 7.79 -15.31
CA SER A 531 8.99 7.07 -16.21
C SER A 531 8.80 5.57 -15.99
N GLN A 532 8.22 4.90 -16.98
CA GLN A 532 8.09 3.45 -17.02
C GLN A 532 9.05 2.92 -18.09
N MET A 533 9.89 1.95 -17.73
CA MET A 533 10.88 1.36 -18.62
C MET A 533 10.84 -0.16 -18.51
N ALA A 534 10.61 -0.82 -19.62
CA ALA A 534 10.71 -2.26 -19.77
C ALA A 534 11.83 -2.60 -20.77
N TYR A 535 12.84 -3.35 -20.35
CA TYR A 535 13.98 -3.72 -21.20
C TYR A 535 14.28 -5.22 -21.11
N ALA A 536 14.38 -5.90 -22.25
CA ALA A 536 14.74 -7.31 -22.34
C ALA A 536 13.89 -8.26 -21.48
N ASN A 537 12.63 -7.92 -21.21
CA ASN A 537 11.72 -8.84 -20.52
C ASN A 537 11.14 -9.83 -21.54
N LEU A 538 11.08 -11.10 -21.17
CA LEU A 538 10.43 -12.17 -21.94
C LEU A 538 9.14 -12.58 -21.24
N GLY A 539 8.04 -12.58 -21.98
CA GLY A 539 6.73 -13.05 -21.56
C GLY A 539 6.33 -14.27 -22.39
N GLY A 540 5.88 -15.34 -21.74
CA GLY A 540 5.27 -16.50 -22.40
C GLY A 540 3.85 -16.71 -21.91
N THR A 541 2.91 -16.96 -22.82
CA THR A 541 1.53 -17.31 -22.47
C THR A 541 1.09 -18.51 -23.29
N VAL A 542 0.64 -19.58 -22.64
CA VAL A 542 0.19 -20.82 -23.28
C VAL A 542 -1.14 -21.22 -22.66
N ALA A 543 -2.20 -21.31 -23.46
CA ALA A 543 -3.53 -21.75 -23.00
C ALA A 543 -4.09 -20.97 -21.78
N SER A 544 -3.66 -19.71 -21.58
CA SER A 544 -4.11 -18.85 -20.48
C SER A 544 -5.19 -17.85 -20.92
N THR A 545 -5.95 -17.35 -19.96
CA THR A 545 -7.01 -16.34 -20.16
C THR A 545 -6.75 -15.13 -19.27
N TYR A 546 -6.75 -13.93 -19.86
CA TYR A 546 -6.64 -12.67 -19.13
C TYR A 546 -7.91 -11.83 -19.33
N ALA A 547 -8.54 -11.43 -18.24
CA ALA A 547 -9.80 -10.70 -18.27
C ALA A 547 -9.77 -9.48 -17.35
N SER A 548 -9.63 -8.30 -17.95
CA SER A 548 -9.86 -7.02 -17.26
C SER A 548 -11.24 -6.48 -17.59
N SER A 549 -12.06 -6.15 -16.59
CA SER A 549 -13.43 -5.66 -16.84
C SER A 549 -13.88 -4.55 -15.90
N VAL A 550 -14.72 -3.66 -16.43
CA VAL A 550 -15.48 -2.66 -15.65
C VAL A 550 -16.93 -2.79 -16.09
N SER A 551 -17.83 -3.12 -15.17
CA SER A 551 -19.20 -3.54 -15.49
C SER A 551 -20.23 -3.14 -14.43
N GLY A 552 -21.51 -3.43 -14.69
CA GLY A 552 -22.61 -3.08 -13.80
C GLY A 552 -22.83 -1.56 -13.73
N ASN A 553 -22.93 -1.04 -12.51
CA ASN A 553 -23.05 0.38 -12.20
C ASN A 553 -21.75 1.04 -11.76
N ALA A 554 -20.61 0.40 -12.05
CA ALA A 554 -19.30 0.94 -11.73
C ALA A 554 -19.15 2.38 -12.26
N LEU A 555 -18.68 3.29 -11.41
CA LEU A 555 -18.48 4.72 -11.71
C LEU A 555 -19.72 5.49 -12.20
N GLN A 556 -20.93 4.92 -12.15
CA GLN A 556 -22.13 5.65 -12.55
C GLN A 556 -22.31 6.90 -11.66
N ASN A 557 -22.60 8.04 -12.28
CA ASN A 557 -22.69 9.35 -11.62
C ASN A 557 -21.43 9.80 -10.85
N ALA A 558 -20.27 9.15 -11.06
CA ALA A 558 -19.02 9.67 -10.57
C ALA A 558 -18.73 11.02 -11.22
N SER A 559 -18.16 11.98 -10.47
CA SER A 559 -18.00 13.36 -10.95
C SER A 559 -16.71 14.02 -10.47
N GLY A 560 -16.18 14.93 -11.29
CA GLY A 560 -14.87 15.57 -11.09
C GLY A 560 -13.91 15.19 -12.21
N ASN A 561 -12.63 14.98 -11.89
CA ASN A 561 -11.63 14.54 -12.85
C ASN A 561 -11.46 13.02 -12.73
N ILE A 562 -11.78 12.26 -13.78
CA ILE A 562 -11.78 10.79 -13.76
C ILE A 562 -10.83 10.26 -14.83
N GLY A 563 -9.83 9.49 -14.42
CA GLY A 563 -8.97 8.67 -15.28
C GLY A 563 -9.20 7.19 -14.97
N LEU A 564 -9.45 6.40 -16.00
CA LEU A 564 -9.65 4.95 -15.90
C LEU A 564 -8.88 4.26 -17.03
N ASN A 565 -7.95 3.38 -16.69
CA ASN A 565 -7.28 2.50 -17.63
C ASN A 565 -7.66 1.04 -17.34
N VAL A 566 -7.97 0.28 -18.39
CA VAL A 566 -8.31 -1.14 -18.30
C VAL A 566 -7.53 -1.86 -19.40
N ALA A 567 -6.64 -2.79 -19.03
CA ALA A 567 -5.84 -3.56 -19.99
C ALA A 567 -5.72 -5.02 -19.54
N ALA A 568 -5.67 -5.93 -20.49
CA ALA A 568 -5.44 -7.36 -20.27
C ALA A 568 -4.40 -7.83 -21.28
N GLY A 569 -3.41 -8.61 -20.85
CA GLY A 569 -2.31 -9.05 -21.69
C GLY A 569 -0.95 -8.99 -21.01
N ASN A 570 0.12 -9.11 -21.80
CA ASN A 570 1.49 -9.07 -21.29
C ASN A 570 2.11 -7.68 -21.51
N GLY A 571 2.85 -7.20 -20.51
CA GLY A 571 3.63 -5.96 -20.59
C GLY A 571 2.79 -4.69 -20.50
N ASN A 572 1.66 -4.71 -19.80
CA ASN A 572 0.81 -3.53 -19.67
C ASN A 572 1.50 -2.43 -18.85
N GLN A 573 1.86 -1.33 -19.49
CA GLN A 573 2.36 -0.12 -18.84
C GLN A 573 1.24 0.92 -18.82
N GLN A 574 0.64 1.16 -17.66
CA GLN A 574 -0.48 2.08 -17.48
C GLN A 574 -0.09 3.20 -16.52
N SER A 575 -0.52 4.43 -16.83
CA SER A 575 -0.38 5.54 -15.91
C SER A 575 -1.53 6.53 -15.99
N ASN A 576 -2.09 6.90 -14.83
CA ASN A 576 -2.95 8.08 -14.71
C ASN A 576 -2.18 9.15 -13.93
N THR A 577 -1.70 10.19 -14.62
CA THR A 577 -1.04 11.32 -13.99
C THR A 577 -1.90 12.56 -14.08
N MET A 578 -1.97 13.30 -12.98
CA MET A 578 -2.72 14.54 -12.88
C MET A 578 -1.92 15.56 -12.10
N ALA A 579 -1.71 16.73 -12.69
CA ALA A 579 -1.08 17.88 -12.05
C ALA A 579 -2.03 19.07 -12.12
N ILE A 580 -2.45 19.59 -10.97
CA ILE A 580 -3.36 20.73 -10.87
C ILE A 580 -2.72 21.78 -9.97
N ALA A 581 -2.51 22.98 -10.50
CA ALA A 581 -2.03 24.13 -9.74
C ALA A 581 -3.05 25.28 -9.80
N SER A 582 -3.30 25.91 -8.66
CA SER A 582 -4.15 27.10 -8.54
C SER A 582 -3.45 28.17 -7.71
N ALA A 583 -3.40 29.39 -8.22
CA ALA A 583 -3.07 30.59 -7.47
C ALA A 583 -4.28 31.53 -7.52
N GLN A 584 -4.72 32.03 -6.37
CA GLN A 584 -5.91 32.90 -6.22
C GLN A 584 -5.55 34.24 -5.63
#